data_AF-A0A966HCA7-F1
#
_entry.id   AF-A0A966HCA7-F1
#
_cell.length_a   1.000
_cell.length_b   1.000
_cell.length_c   1.000
_cell.angle_alpha   90.00
_cell.angle_beta   90.00
_cell.angle_gamma   90.00
#
_symmetry.space_group_name_H-M   'P 1'
#
loop_
_entity.id
_entity.type
_entity.pdbx_description
1 polymer ?
#
loop_
_entity_poly.entity_id
_entity_poly.type
_entity_poly.pdbx_seq_one_letter_code
_entity_poly.pdbx_strand_id
1 'polypeptide(L)'
;MFKKLVSTLPFSPALIGQVGFYANRLKEEEATRRIGLVLTVLAVAVQSLTIISPPTPANASNNSDFINGGVASKSELLEAYEKNTNGYQDLMSYAGITYDELQDSQETTINSRQYDTNNGQWLSWGRSPRFSESQGEASHIVNGVAIFSRPLTQFDSTDWAKKNGSTYNVYKGSSKKIGEFSIIKNCANLVTRKTPVQKHPETVAGSYIKTGIDVTLVKAASNLTQGLQDASKAKALAGDRIQYSLIISNNSESPAIINFSDKLDDVLEYSTIQDNGGGTFNPDSKVLSWPSTLIDPGKKEQRTFVVALRSAIPNTARGISDPTSFDCIMNNTFGNNLQIEVDCQSPKVIEQTITALPKTGAEENFLFSGIIIAIVFFFWARSKQLSNEIRLVRREFSNNSLL
;
A
#
# COMPACT_ATOMS: atom_id res chain seq x y z
N MET A 1 23.82 12.18 52.11
CA MET A 1 23.85 13.67 52.14
C MET A 1 22.71 14.26 52.98
N PHE A 2 21.44 13.94 52.70
CA PHE A 2 20.27 14.50 53.40
C PHE A 2 20.28 14.34 54.93
N LYS A 3 20.55 13.13 55.46
CA LYS A 3 20.71 12.89 56.91
C LYS A 3 21.76 13.80 57.58
N LYS A 4 22.82 14.16 56.85
CA LYS A 4 23.93 15.00 57.33
C LYS A 4 23.58 16.49 57.35
N LEU A 5 22.61 16.90 56.52
CA LEU A 5 22.09 18.27 56.44
C LEU A 5 21.02 18.52 57.52
N VAL A 6 20.17 17.51 57.79
CA VAL A 6 19.17 17.54 58.87
C VAL A 6 19.82 17.51 60.25
N SER A 7 20.92 16.77 60.43
CA SER A 7 21.62 16.68 61.71
C SER A 7 22.41 17.93 62.12
N THR A 8 22.67 18.86 61.20
CA THR A 8 23.46 20.09 61.46
C THR A 8 22.62 21.37 61.50
N LEU A 9 21.34 21.28 61.11
CA LEU A 9 20.39 22.40 61.08
C LEU A 9 20.13 23.10 62.44
N PRO A 10 20.19 22.44 63.61
CA PRO A 10 20.04 23.12 64.91
C PRO A 10 21.16 24.13 65.22
N PHE A 11 22.28 24.08 64.50
CA PHE A 11 23.52 24.80 64.84
C PHE A 11 23.80 26.03 63.97
N SER A 12 22.93 26.38 63.01
CA SER A 12 23.11 27.59 62.17
C SER A 12 21.79 28.16 61.63
N PRO A 13 21.25 29.23 62.25
CA PRO A 13 20.01 29.89 61.83
C PRO A 13 20.04 30.43 60.38
N ALA A 14 21.22 30.65 59.81
CA ALA A 14 21.40 31.13 58.45
C ALA A 14 20.97 30.10 57.36
N LEU A 15 20.86 28.81 57.71
CA LEU A 15 20.39 27.78 56.76
C LEU A 15 18.88 27.82 56.51
N ILE A 16 18.08 28.51 57.34
CA ILE A 16 16.62 28.55 57.23
C ILE A 16 16.17 29.21 55.91
N GLY A 17 16.85 30.28 55.49
CA GLY A 17 16.59 30.94 54.19
C GLY A 17 16.95 30.06 52.99
N GLN A 18 18.03 29.27 53.10
CA GLN A 18 18.46 28.34 52.05
C GLN A 18 17.51 27.14 51.91
N VAL A 19 16.95 26.63 53.02
CA VAL A 19 15.95 25.55 53.00
C VAL A 19 14.62 26.02 52.41
N GLY A 20 14.19 27.25 52.70
CA GLY A 20 12.99 27.85 52.09
C GLY A 20 13.13 28.04 50.57
N PHE A 21 14.29 28.52 50.11
CA PHE A 21 14.61 28.62 48.68
C PHE A 21 14.62 27.24 48.00
N TYR A 22 15.21 26.23 48.64
CA TYR A 22 15.23 24.86 48.13
C TYR A 22 13.83 24.25 48.07
N ALA A 23 12.98 24.49 49.07
CA ALA A 23 11.60 23.98 49.11
C ALA A 23 10.72 24.61 48.03
N ASN A 24 10.86 25.92 47.76
CA ASN A 24 10.12 26.58 46.67
C ASN A 24 10.59 26.10 45.29
N ARG A 25 11.90 25.97 45.09
CA ARG A 25 12.46 25.42 43.85
C ARG A 25 12.05 23.96 43.63
N LEU A 26 12.01 23.14 44.69
CA LEU A 26 11.51 21.77 44.63
C LEU A 26 10.03 21.71 44.21
N LYS A 27 9.23 22.70 44.64
CA LYS A 27 7.80 22.80 44.29
C LYS A 27 7.60 23.17 42.82
N GLU A 28 8.42 24.07 42.28
CA GLU A 28 8.43 24.41 40.85
C GLU A 28 8.94 23.25 39.97
N GLU A 29 9.99 22.56 40.41
CA GLU A 29 10.49 21.34 39.73
C GLU A 29 9.45 20.20 39.77
N GLU A 30 8.67 20.06 40.85
CA GLU A 30 7.60 19.06 40.95
C GLU A 30 6.44 19.33 39.98
N ALA A 31 6.00 20.59 39.85
CA ALA A 31 4.96 20.97 38.90
C ALA A 31 5.39 20.67 37.45
N THR A 32 6.63 21.04 37.11
CA THR A 32 7.20 20.80 35.77
C THR A 32 7.33 19.30 35.47
N ARG A 33 7.75 18.49 36.47
CA ARG A 33 7.79 17.02 36.35
C ARG A 33 6.43 16.40 36.18
N ARG A 34 5.41 16.86 36.90
CA ARG A 34 4.04 16.32 36.77
C ARG A 34 3.46 16.62 35.40
N ILE A 35 3.65 17.83 34.88
CA ILE A 35 3.21 18.21 33.52
C ILE A 35 3.93 17.36 32.47
N GLY A 36 5.25 17.21 32.57
CA GLY A 36 6.02 16.36 31.66
C GLY A 36 5.57 14.90 31.68
N LEU A 37 5.24 14.37 32.86
CA LEU A 37 4.76 12.99 33.01
C LEU A 37 3.37 12.80 32.41
N VAL A 38 2.46 13.77 32.58
CA VAL A 38 1.14 13.77 31.93
C VAL A 38 1.27 13.81 30.41
N LEU A 39 2.14 14.68 29.86
CA LEU A 39 2.37 14.76 28.42
C LEU A 39 2.96 13.46 27.85
N THR A 40 3.88 12.81 28.56
CA THR A 40 4.42 11.51 28.14
C THR A 40 3.35 10.42 28.16
N VAL A 41 2.49 10.37 29.19
CA VAL A 41 1.38 9.41 29.25
C VAL A 41 0.38 9.67 28.11
N LEU A 42 0.09 10.94 27.80
CA LEU A 42 -0.75 11.32 26.67
C LEU A 42 -0.14 10.91 25.33
N ALA A 43 1.18 11.09 25.16
CA ALA A 43 1.89 10.65 23.96
C ALA A 43 1.84 9.11 23.80
N VAL A 44 2.01 8.35 24.89
CA VAL A 44 1.85 6.89 24.89
C VAL A 44 0.42 6.48 24.57
N ALA A 45 -0.59 7.19 25.09
CA ALA A 45 -2.00 6.93 24.78
C ALA A 45 -2.34 7.23 23.31
N VAL A 46 -1.80 8.30 22.74
CA VAL A 46 -1.96 8.61 21.32
C VAL A 46 -1.24 7.58 20.44
N GLN A 47 -0.05 7.12 20.85
CA GLN A 47 0.67 6.03 20.17
C GLN A 47 -0.02 4.67 20.33
N SER A 48 -0.73 4.41 21.43
CA SER A 48 -1.46 3.15 21.59
C SER A 48 -2.76 3.13 20.77
N LEU A 49 -3.40 4.28 20.54
CA LEU A 49 -4.55 4.40 19.65
C LEU A 49 -4.22 4.01 18.20
N THR A 50 -3.01 4.30 17.71
CA THR A 50 -2.59 3.87 16.36
C THR A 50 -2.32 2.36 16.26
N ILE A 51 -2.08 1.68 17.39
CA ILE A 51 -1.93 0.22 17.47
C ILE A 51 -3.29 -0.47 17.52
N ILE A 52 -4.25 0.10 18.26
CA ILE A 52 -5.58 -0.50 18.48
C ILE A 52 -6.52 -0.24 17.29
N SER A 53 -6.31 0.86 16.56
CA SER A 53 -7.09 1.19 15.37
C SER A 53 -6.15 1.79 14.33
N PRO A 54 -5.33 0.95 13.67
CA PRO A 54 -4.56 1.43 12.53
C PRO A 54 -5.55 2.11 11.57
N PRO A 55 -5.28 3.35 11.13
CA PRO A 55 -6.14 4.00 10.16
C PRO A 55 -6.21 3.08 8.94
N THR A 56 -7.37 2.50 8.67
CA THR A 56 -7.60 1.75 7.44
C THR A 56 -7.86 2.77 6.35
N PRO A 57 -7.01 2.87 5.31
CA PRO A 57 -7.31 3.69 4.15
C PRO A 57 -8.73 3.38 3.63
N ALA A 58 -9.49 4.40 3.29
CA ALA A 58 -10.84 4.23 2.71
C ALA A 58 -10.81 3.51 1.35
N ASN A 59 -9.63 3.34 0.73
CA ASN A 59 -9.41 2.62 -0.52
C ASN A 59 -8.93 1.18 -0.26
N ALA A 60 -9.79 0.37 0.33
CA ALA A 60 -9.47 -0.99 0.76
C ALA A 60 -9.61 -2.06 -0.34
N SER A 61 -10.24 -1.74 -1.48
CA SER A 61 -10.49 -2.66 -2.59
C SER A 61 -10.16 -2.03 -3.94
N ASN A 62 -9.80 -2.86 -4.91
CA ASN A 62 -9.52 -2.50 -6.27
C ASN A 62 -10.16 -3.50 -7.26
N ASN A 63 -10.47 -3.05 -8.48
CA ASN A 63 -11.00 -3.90 -9.55
C ASN A 63 -10.03 -5.02 -10.00
N SER A 64 -8.76 -4.95 -9.60
CA SER A 64 -7.77 -6.01 -9.80
C SER A 64 -7.93 -7.18 -8.81
N ASP A 65 -8.63 -6.96 -7.70
CA ASP A 65 -8.82 -7.95 -6.65
C ASP A 65 -9.58 -9.19 -7.18
N PHE A 66 -9.19 -10.37 -6.73
CA PHE A 66 -9.94 -11.58 -7.01
C PHE A 66 -11.24 -11.64 -6.20
N ILE A 67 -11.17 -11.22 -4.94
CA ILE A 67 -12.31 -10.95 -4.07
C ILE A 67 -12.19 -9.49 -3.63
N ASN A 68 -13.19 -8.67 -3.93
CA ASN A 68 -13.15 -7.23 -3.69
C ASN A 68 -12.90 -6.93 -2.20
N GLY A 69 -11.77 -6.31 -1.88
CA GLY A 69 -11.37 -5.98 -0.51
C GLY A 69 -10.77 -7.15 0.27
N GLY A 70 -10.59 -8.29 -0.41
CA GLY A 70 -9.97 -9.49 0.13
C GLY A 70 -10.88 -10.30 1.03
N VAL A 71 -10.27 -10.94 2.02
CA VAL A 71 -10.88 -11.87 2.97
C VAL A 71 -10.34 -11.64 4.37
N ALA A 72 -11.22 -11.59 5.35
CA ALA A 72 -10.84 -11.43 6.75
C ALA A 72 -10.41 -12.76 7.39
N SER A 73 -10.94 -13.88 6.89
CA SER A 73 -10.70 -15.22 7.44
C SER A 73 -10.54 -16.29 6.36
N LYS A 74 -9.94 -17.44 6.73
CA LYS A 74 -9.87 -18.60 5.83
C LYS A 74 -11.27 -19.12 5.48
N SER A 75 -12.23 -19.05 6.39
CA SER A 75 -13.60 -19.48 6.12
C SER A 75 -14.24 -18.70 4.97
N GLU A 76 -14.05 -17.39 4.94
CA GLU A 76 -14.56 -16.51 3.88
C GLU A 76 -13.89 -16.80 2.53
N LEU A 77 -12.59 -17.12 2.56
CA LEU A 77 -11.84 -17.54 1.37
C LEU A 77 -12.39 -18.85 0.79
N LEU A 78 -12.66 -19.84 1.64
CA LEU A 78 -13.22 -21.13 1.23
C LEU A 78 -14.66 -20.97 0.73
N GLU A 79 -15.46 -20.14 1.40
CA GLU A 79 -16.83 -19.81 0.97
C GLU A 79 -16.83 -19.13 -0.42
N ALA A 80 -15.90 -18.20 -0.67
CA ALA A 80 -15.76 -17.58 -1.98
C ALA A 80 -15.35 -18.57 -3.07
N TYR A 81 -14.53 -19.57 -2.74
CA TYR A 81 -14.24 -20.67 -3.65
C TYR A 81 -15.49 -21.51 -3.93
N GLU A 82 -16.23 -21.93 -2.91
CA GLU A 82 -17.44 -22.77 -3.07
C GLU A 82 -18.54 -22.07 -3.86
N LYS A 83 -18.73 -20.76 -3.63
CA LYS A 83 -19.70 -19.93 -4.35
C LYS A 83 -19.23 -19.49 -5.73
N ASN A 84 -17.98 -19.81 -6.09
CA ASN A 84 -17.29 -19.29 -7.27
C ASN A 84 -17.43 -17.76 -7.40
N THR A 85 -17.33 -17.04 -6.28
CA THR A 85 -17.48 -15.58 -6.22
C THR A 85 -16.52 -14.94 -7.22
N ASN A 86 -17.04 -14.14 -8.16
CA ASN A 86 -16.24 -13.53 -9.23
C ASN A 86 -15.38 -14.52 -10.06
N GLY A 87 -15.78 -15.79 -10.18
CA GLY A 87 -14.98 -16.79 -10.90
C GLY A 87 -13.76 -17.31 -10.13
N TYR A 88 -13.73 -17.15 -8.79
CA TYR A 88 -12.59 -17.55 -7.96
C TYR A 88 -12.24 -19.04 -8.06
N GLN A 89 -13.25 -19.91 -8.10
CA GLN A 89 -13.08 -21.36 -8.25
C GLN A 89 -12.43 -21.70 -9.60
N ASP A 90 -12.93 -21.08 -10.68
CA ASP A 90 -12.43 -21.29 -12.04
C ASP A 90 -10.96 -20.88 -12.13
N LEU A 91 -10.61 -19.77 -11.48
CA LEU A 91 -9.26 -19.24 -11.42
C LEU A 91 -8.29 -20.14 -10.65
N MET A 92 -8.69 -20.60 -9.47
CA MET A 92 -7.87 -21.53 -8.67
C MET A 92 -7.69 -22.87 -9.39
N SER A 93 -8.75 -23.35 -10.03
CA SER A 93 -8.73 -24.58 -10.84
C SER A 93 -7.80 -24.44 -12.04
N TYR A 94 -7.84 -23.30 -12.74
CA TYR A 94 -6.91 -22.98 -13.83
C TYR A 94 -5.47 -22.95 -13.33
N ALA A 95 -5.22 -22.31 -12.18
CA ALA A 95 -3.91 -22.29 -11.54
C ALA A 95 -3.46 -23.68 -11.05
N GLY A 96 -4.35 -24.66 -10.98
CA GLY A 96 -4.06 -26.02 -10.54
C GLY A 96 -4.11 -26.21 -9.02
N ILE A 97 -4.74 -25.29 -8.29
CA ILE A 97 -4.93 -25.32 -6.83
C ILE A 97 -6.31 -25.91 -6.53
N THR A 98 -6.37 -26.89 -5.62
CA THR A 98 -7.63 -27.50 -5.18
C THR A 98 -8.20 -26.84 -3.94
N TYR A 99 -9.48 -27.11 -3.66
CA TYR A 99 -10.14 -26.69 -2.40
C TYR A 99 -9.39 -27.21 -1.17
N ASP A 100 -9.02 -28.51 -1.15
CA ASP A 100 -8.29 -29.10 -0.02
C ASP A 100 -6.93 -28.44 0.20
N GLU A 101 -6.19 -28.15 -0.89
CA GLU A 101 -4.90 -27.44 -0.82
C GLU A 101 -5.08 -26.01 -0.27
N LEU A 102 -6.20 -25.35 -0.61
CA LEU A 102 -6.56 -24.04 -0.06
C LEU A 102 -6.96 -24.13 1.41
N GLN A 103 -7.68 -25.17 1.82
CA GLN A 103 -8.08 -25.43 3.20
C GLN A 103 -6.86 -25.68 4.11
N ASP A 104 -5.87 -26.42 3.60
CA ASP A 104 -4.65 -26.77 4.31
C ASP A 104 -3.62 -25.62 4.41
N SER A 105 -3.86 -24.52 3.69
CA SER A 105 -3.00 -23.33 3.72
C SER A 105 -2.87 -22.75 5.14
N GLN A 106 -1.76 -22.08 5.44
CA GLN A 106 -1.48 -21.52 6.77
C GLN A 106 -1.37 -20.00 6.70
N GLU A 107 -1.93 -19.33 7.70
CA GLU A 107 -1.81 -17.88 7.80
C GLU A 107 -0.37 -17.51 8.19
N THR A 108 0.27 -16.68 7.37
CA THR A 108 1.67 -16.26 7.55
C THR A 108 1.95 -14.99 6.75
N THR A 109 3.23 -14.64 6.60
CA THR A 109 3.68 -13.55 5.75
C THR A 109 4.65 -14.02 4.67
N ILE A 110 4.64 -13.36 3.52
CA ILE A 110 5.69 -13.48 2.49
C ILE A 110 6.30 -12.12 2.21
N ASN A 111 7.53 -12.10 1.73
CA ASN A 111 8.19 -10.89 1.23
C ASN A 111 8.33 -10.97 -0.30
N SER A 112 8.05 -9.87 -1.02
CA SER A 112 8.12 -9.82 -2.49
C SER A 112 9.47 -10.25 -3.05
N ARG A 113 10.55 -10.02 -2.30
CA ARG A 113 11.94 -10.33 -2.66
C ARG A 113 12.49 -11.57 -1.96
N GLN A 114 11.64 -12.38 -1.33
CA GLN A 114 12.03 -13.67 -0.75
C GLN A 114 12.72 -14.59 -1.78
N TYR A 115 12.31 -14.49 -3.04
CA TYR A 115 12.90 -15.19 -4.18
C TYR A 115 13.32 -14.18 -5.26
N ASP A 116 14.51 -14.36 -5.82
CA ASP A 116 15.00 -13.56 -6.94
C ASP A 116 14.54 -14.12 -8.31
N THR A 117 14.87 -13.41 -9.39
CA THR A 117 14.54 -13.79 -10.76
C THR A 117 15.16 -15.13 -11.19
N ASN A 118 16.31 -15.50 -10.65
CA ASN A 118 17.04 -16.72 -10.99
C ASN A 118 16.47 -17.94 -10.26
N ASN A 119 15.80 -17.71 -9.13
CA ASN A 119 15.19 -18.70 -8.28
C ASN A 119 13.67 -18.74 -8.40
N GLY A 120 13.08 -18.25 -9.49
CA GLY A 120 11.63 -18.25 -9.68
C GLY A 120 10.93 -17.33 -8.68
N GLN A 121 11.05 -16.02 -8.94
CA GLN A 121 10.43 -14.94 -8.19
C GLN A 121 8.92 -15.12 -8.00
N TRP A 122 8.36 -14.44 -7.01
CA TRP A 122 6.92 -14.39 -6.81
C TRP A 122 6.21 -13.70 -7.99
N LEU A 123 5.16 -14.34 -8.49
CA LEU A 123 4.25 -13.81 -9.49
C LEU A 123 2.91 -13.53 -8.84
N SER A 124 2.50 -12.27 -8.79
CA SER A 124 1.18 -11.84 -8.34
C SER A 124 0.20 -11.85 -9.51
N TRP A 125 -0.98 -12.41 -9.26
CA TRP A 125 -2.07 -12.48 -10.22
C TRP A 125 -3.14 -11.44 -9.89
N GLY A 126 -3.93 -11.03 -10.88
CA GLY A 126 -4.91 -9.95 -10.72
C GLY A 126 -5.69 -9.70 -12.02
N ARG A 127 -6.84 -9.04 -11.92
CA ARG A 127 -7.80 -8.87 -13.04
C ARG A 127 -7.52 -7.67 -13.94
N SER A 128 -6.63 -6.78 -13.52
CA SER A 128 -6.27 -5.59 -14.29
C SER A 128 -4.83 -5.70 -14.79
N PRO A 129 -4.55 -5.31 -16.05
CA PRO A 129 -3.18 -5.14 -16.49
C PRO A 129 -2.57 -3.94 -15.77
N ARG A 130 -1.30 -4.05 -15.39
CA ARG A 130 -0.57 -3.01 -14.63
C ARG A 130 0.80 -2.71 -15.20
N PHE A 131 1.39 -3.67 -15.91
CA PHE A 131 2.76 -3.58 -16.41
C PHE A 131 2.86 -4.12 -17.83
N SER A 132 3.89 -3.77 -18.57
CA SER A 132 4.10 -4.31 -19.91
C SER A 132 4.63 -5.75 -19.87
N GLU A 133 4.57 -6.42 -21.02
CA GLU A 133 5.18 -7.74 -21.20
C GLU A 133 6.70 -7.71 -20.91
N SER A 134 7.38 -6.63 -21.30
CA SER A 134 8.80 -6.42 -20.99
C SER A 134 9.09 -6.27 -19.49
N GLN A 135 8.08 -5.93 -18.68
CA GLN A 135 8.17 -5.91 -17.21
C GLN A 135 7.81 -7.27 -16.59
N GLY A 136 7.52 -8.28 -17.41
CA GLY A 136 7.19 -9.64 -17.00
C GLY A 136 5.70 -9.90 -16.77
N GLU A 137 4.81 -8.99 -17.18
CA GLU A 137 3.38 -9.24 -17.12
C GLU A 137 2.92 -10.17 -18.25
N ALA A 138 2.13 -11.17 -17.92
CA ALA A 138 1.58 -12.14 -18.86
C ALA A 138 0.06 -12.27 -18.67
N SER A 139 -0.66 -12.44 -19.77
CA SER A 139 -2.11 -12.65 -19.80
C SER A 139 -2.45 -14.16 -19.79
N HIS A 140 -3.57 -14.49 -19.15
CA HIS A 140 -4.15 -15.82 -19.03
C HIS A 140 -5.65 -15.72 -19.27
N ILE A 141 -6.24 -16.62 -20.04
CA ILE A 141 -7.68 -16.66 -20.26
C ILE A 141 -8.30 -17.74 -19.38
N VAL A 142 -9.05 -17.30 -18.38
CA VAL A 142 -9.76 -18.15 -17.43
C VAL A 142 -11.25 -17.99 -17.66
N ASN A 143 -11.90 -19.04 -18.18
CA ASN A 143 -13.33 -19.02 -18.47
C ASN A 143 -13.79 -17.79 -19.28
N GLY A 144 -13.01 -17.41 -20.31
CA GLY A 144 -13.28 -16.25 -21.16
C GLY A 144 -12.90 -14.89 -20.57
N VAL A 145 -12.38 -14.85 -19.34
CA VAL A 145 -11.94 -13.61 -18.67
C VAL A 145 -10.42 -13.55 -18.67
N ALA A 146 -9.87 -12.37 -19.01
CA ALA A 146 -8.44 -12.11 -18.93
C ALA A 146 -8.00 -11.91 -17.48
N ILE A 147 -6.96 -12.63 -17.09
CA ILE A 147 -6.29 -12.57 -15.81
C ILE A 147 -4.80 -12.39 -16.08
N PHE A 148 -4.15 -11.52 -15.32
CA PHE A 148 -2.76 -11.20 -15.56
C PHE A 148 -1.90 -11.74 -14.42
N SER A 149 -0.68 -12.17 -14.73
CA SER A 149 0.35 -12.53 -13.74
C SER A 149 1.56 -11.66 -13.97
N ARG A 150 2.22 -11.17 -12.91
CA ARG A 150 3.39 -10.31 -13.02
C ARG A 150 4.32 -10.48 -11.83
N PRO A 151 5.61 -10.10 -11.91
CA PRO A 151 6.48 -10.13 -10.75
C PRO A 151 5.92 -9.29 -9.60
N LEU A 152 5.78 -9.87 -8.42
CA LEU A 152 5.27 -9.19 -7.22
C LEU A 152 6.17 -8.00 -6.82
N THR A 153 7.45 -8.06 -7.17
CA THR A 153 8.43 -6.98 -6.99
C THR A 153 8.12 -5.72 -7.79
N GLN A 154 7.29 -5.78 -8.84
CA GLN A 154 6.88 -4.58 -9.59
C GLN A 154 6.02 -3.62 -8.73
N PHE A 155 5.39 -4.12 -7.66
CA PHE A 155 4.64 -3.30 -6.71
C PHE A 155 5.52 -2.61 -5.66
N ASP A 156 6.82 -2.95 -5.60
CA ASP A 156 7.79 -2.31 -4.71
C ASP A 156 8.14 -0.90 -5.22
N SER A 157 7.40 0.08 -4.74
CA SER A 157 7.38 1.45 -5.27
C SER A 157 8.21 2.45 -4.47
N THR A 158 8.34 2.25 -3.16
CA THR A 158 9.19 3.09 -2.30
C THR A 158 10.64 2.67 -2.40
N ASP A 159 11.60 3.57 -2.16
CA ASP A 159 13.03 3.23 -2.18
C ASP A 159 13.37 2.12 -1.17
N TRP A 160 12.70 2.12 -0.02
CA TRP A 160 12.84 1.07 0.97
C TRP A 160 12.32 -0.28 0.45
N ALA A 161 11.12 -0.33 -0.14
CA ALA A 161 10.55 -1.56 -0.68
C ALA A 161 11.34 -2.06 -1.89
N LYS A 162 11.83 -1.17 -2.75
CA LYS A 162 12.70 -1.53 -3.88
C LYS A 162 13.96 -2.26 -3.40
N LYS A 163 14.49 -1.92 -2.23
CA LYS A 163 15.66 -2.54 -1.63
C LYS A 163 15.35 -3.80 -0.81
N ASN A 164 14.30 -3.76 0.01
CA ASN A 164 14.04 -4.78 1.05
C ASN A 164 12.82 -5.67 0.76
N GLY A 165 12.05 -5.35 -0.28
CA GLY A 165 10.78 -5.98 -0.61
C GLY A 165 9.64 -5.53 0.31
N SER A 166 8.41 -5.76 -0.14
CA SER A 166 7.19 -5.53 0.62
C SER A 166 6.73 -6.82 1.30
N THR A 167 6.24 -6.71 2.54
CA THR A 167 5.70 -7.84 3.30
C THR A 167 4.18 -7.89 3.19
N TYR A 168 3.65 -9.08 2.87
CA TYR A 168 2.23 -9.33 2.65
C TYR A 168 1.71 -10.37 3.63
N ASN A 169 0.54 -10.13 4.23
CA ASN A 169 -0.19 -11.14 5.00
C ASN A 169 -0.92 -12.08 4.05
N VAL A 170 -0.69 -13.38 4.19
CA VAL A 170 -1.17 -14.37 3.22
C VAL A 170 -1.70 -15.64 3.88
N TYR A 171 -2.50 -16.39 3.14
CA TYR A 171 -2.67 -17.83 3.32
C TYR A 171 -1.70 -18.56 2.40
N LYS A 172 -0.66 -19.19 2.97
CA LYS A 172 0.39 -19.89 2.22
C LYS A 172 0.10 -21.39 2.17
N GLY A 173 0.11 -21.96 0.97
CA GLY A 173 -0.14 -23.38 0.74
C GLY A 173 0.86 -24.00 -0.22
N SER A 174 0.68 -25.29 -0.49
CA SER A 174 1.46 -26.02 -1.49
C SER A 174 0.52 -26.85 -2.35
N SER A 175 0.64 -26.69 -3.66
CA SER A 175 -0.10 -27.48 -4.62
C SER A 175 0.79 -28.55 -5.25
N LYS A 176 0.24 -29.74 -5.44
CA LYS A 176 0.95 -30.83 -6.14
C LYS A 176 1.28 -30.46 -7.60
N LYS A 177 0.51 -29.57 -8.23
CA LYS A 177 0.68 -29.19 -9.65
C LYS A 177 1.67 -28.05 -9.85
N ILE A 178 1.56 -26.98 -9.06
CA ILE A 178 2.34 -25.75 -9.26
C ILE A 178 3.39 -25.50 -8.17
N GLY A 179 3.38 -26.30 -7.09
CA GLY A 179 4.23 -26.09 -5.92
C GLY A 179 3.69 -25.01 -5.00
N GLU A 180 4.59 -24.25 -4.39
CA GLU A 180 4.25 -23.23 -3.40
C GLU A 180 3.34 -22.13 -3.99
N PHE A 181 2.26 -21.82 -3.29
CA PHE A 181 1.36 -20.71 -3.61
C PHE A 181 1.01 -19.92 -2.35
N SER A 182 0.47 -18.71 -2.54
CA SER A 182 -0.03 -17.88 -1.46
C SER A 182 -1.22 -17.06 -1.92
N ILE A 183 -2.15 -16.77 -1.02
CA ILE A 183 -3.31 -15.90 -1.25
C ILE A 183 -3.15 -14.65 -0.40
N ILE A 184 -3.05 -13.48 -1.02
CA ILE A 184 -2.90 -12.21 -0.28
C ILE A 184 -4.25 -11.83 0.35
N LYS A 185 -4.27 -11.63 1.67
CA LYS A 185 -5.52 -11.46 2.41
C LYS A 185 -6.35 -10.24 2.00
N ASN A 186 -5.72 -9.12 1.60
CA ASN A 186 -6.39 -7.86 1.29
C ASN A 186 -7.04 -7.78 -0.11
N CYS A 187 -6.80 -8.76 -0.99
CA CYS A 187 -7.37 -8.82 -2.35
C CYS A 187 -7.78 -10.22 -2.79
N ALA A 188 -7.46 -11.23 -1.98
CA ALA A 188 -7.48 -12.64 -2.34
C ALA A 188 -6.69 -12.98 -3.61
N ASN A 189 -5.77 -12.12 -4.04
CA ASN A 189 -4.98 -12.37 -5.22
C ASN A 189 -4.03 -13.55 -5.00
N LEU A 190 -3.93 -14.37 -6.02
CA LEU A 190 -3.03 -15.50 -6.05
C LEU A 190 -1.58 -15.03 -6.25
N VAL A 191 -0.67 -15.65 -5.54
CA VAL A 191 0.77 -15.53 -5.73
C VAL A 191 1.36 -16.91 -5.95
N THR A 192 2.09 -17.09 -7.05
CA THR A 192 2.73 -18.36 -7.40
C THR A 192 4.17 -18.15 -7.82
N ARG A 193 4.97 -19.23 -7.89
CA ARG A 193 6.31 -19.21 -8.50
C ARG A 193 6.35 -19.78 -9.91
N LYS A 194 5.26 -20.46 -10.28
CA LYS A 194 5.05 -21.06 -11.59
C LYS A 194 3.67 -20.68 -12.06
N THR A 195 3.54 -20.41 -13.34
CA THR A 195 2.24 -20.37 -14.00
C THR A 195 1.95 -21.76 -14.56
N PRO A 196 0.67 -22.19 -14.64
CA PRO A 196 0.30 -23.29 -15.52
C PRO A 196 0.93 -23.06 -16.91
N VAL A 197 1.37 -24.14 -17.56
CA VAL A 197 1.87 -24.06 -18.93
C VAL A 197 0.77 -23.43 -19.78
N GLN A 198 1.04 -22.26 -20.38
CA GLN A 198 0.14 -21.65 -21.34
C GLN A 198 -0.14 -22.70 -22.43
N LYS A 199 -1.34 -23.29 -22.46
CA LYS A 199 -1.91 -23.78 -23.72
C LYS A 199 -2.35 -22.54 -24.48
N HIS A 200 -1.40 -21.74 -24.99
CA HIS A 200 -1.61 -20.42 -25.59
C HIS A 200 -3.07 -20.15 -25.99
N PRO A 201 -3.79 -19.39 -25.16
CA PRO A 201 -4.90 -18.59 -25.64
C PRO A 201 -4.40 -17.14 -25.54
N GLU A 202 -4.04 -16.61 -26.70
CA GLU A 202 -4.28 -15.23 -27.13
C GLU A 202 -4.39 -14.18 -26.00
N THR A 203 -3.41 -13.28 -25.95
CA THR A 203 -3.39 -12.09 -25.11
C THR A 203 -4.72 -11.31 -25.23
N VAL A 204 -5.50 -11.23 -24.15
CA VAL A 204 -6.70 -10.37 -24.12
C VAL A 204 -6.47 -9.21 -23.14
N ALA A 205 -5.74 -8.22 -23.64
CA ALA A 205 -6.26 -6.87 -23.76
C ALA A 205 -6.11 -6.51 -25.26
N GLY A 206 -7.04 -7.03 -26.08
CA GLY A 206 -7.10 -6.78 -27.52
C GLY A 206 -6.13 -7.57 -28.41
N SER A 207 -6.33 -8.87 -28.61
CA SER A 207 -5.88 -9.57 -29.83
C SER A 207 -6.45 -10.99 -29.92
N TYR A 208 -7.12 -11.31 -31.04
CA TYR A 208 -7.35 -12.70 -31.41
C TYR A 208 -6.10 -13.21 -32.13
N ILE A 209 -5.14 -13.80 -31.43
CA ILE A 209 -3.95 -14.39 -32.06
C ILE A 209 -4.26 -15.83 -32.48
N LYS A 210 -5.00 -15.97 -33.58
CA LYS A 210 -4.92 -17.17 -34.39
C LYS A 210 -3.42 -17.39 -34.67
N THR A 211 -2.90 -18.57 -34.33
CA THR A 211 -1.50 -18.97 -34.51
C THR A 211 -0.97 -18.48 -35.87
N GLY A 212 -0.10 -17.46 -35.86
CA GLY A 212 0.48 -16.83 -37.06
C GLY A 212 0.32 -15.30 -37.17
N ILE A 213 -0.39 -14.63 -36.26
CA ILE A 213 -0.55 -13.16 -36.27
C ILE A 213 0.46 -12.49 -35.32
N ASP A 214 1.45 -11.81 -35.88
CA ASP A 214 2.36 -10.89 -35.18
C ASP A 214 1.79 -9.45 -35.22
N VAL A 215 1.49 -8.91 -34.04
CA VAL A 215 1.02 -7.52 -33.88
C VAL A 215 1.83 -6.80 -32.82
N THR A 216 2.13 -5.53 -33.05
CA THR A 216 2.74 -4.64 -32.05
C THR A 216 1.73 -3.62 -31.55
N LEU A 217 1.58 -3.53 -30.24
CA LEU A 217 0.72 -2.57 -29.56
C LEU A 217 1.59 -1.47 -28.95
N VAL A 218 1.23 -0.21 -29.21
CA VAL A 218 1.91 0.96 -28.67
C VAL A 218 0.89 1.95 -28.14
N LYS A 219 1.21 2.54 -26.98
CA LYS A 219 0.47 3.59 -26.32
C LYS A 219 1.34 4.82 -26.12
N ALA A 220 0.79 5.97 -26.50
CA ALA A 220 1.37 7.29 -26.29
C ALA A 220 0.33 8.26 -25.71
N ALA A 221 0.79 9.36 -25.12
CA ALA A 221 -0.08 10.45 -24.71
C ALA A 221 0.56 11.82 -24.93
N SER A 222 -0.29 12.80 -25.21
CA SER A 222 0.07 14.22 -25.29
C SER A 222 -0.76 15.03 -24.29
N ASN A 223 -0.19 16.09 -23.74
CA ASN A 223 -0.90 17.02 -22.88
C ASN A 223 -1.34 18.23 -23.73
N LEU A 224 -2.64 18.29 -24.02
CA LEU A 224 -3.23 19.32 -24.88
C LEU A 224 -3.25 20.69 -24.20
N THR A 225 -3.33 20.73 -22.86
CA THR A 225 -3.36 21.99 -22.11
C THR A 225 -1.96 22.61 -22.00
N GLN A 226 -0.95 21.78 -21.70
CA GLN A 226 0.44 22.23 -21.60
C GLN A 226 1.18 22.28 -22.95
N GLY A 227 0.59 21.75 -24.03
CA GLY A 227 1.21 21.71 -25.36
C GLY A 227 2.36 20.69 -25.48
N LEU A 228 2.37 19.65 -24.64
CA LEU A 228 3.42 18.63 -24.63
C LEU A 228 3.05 17.46 -25.54
N GLN A 229 3.95 17.11 -26.47
CA GLN A 229 3.77 15.95 -27.35
C GLN A 229 3.87 14.61 -26.60
N ASP A 230 4.69 14.57 -25.56
CA ASP A 230 4.82 13.43 -24.65
C ASP A 230 4.42 13.87 -23.24
N ALA A 231 3.24 13.44 -22.81
CA ALA A 231 2.69 13.78 -21.50
C ALA A 231 3.48 13.17 -20.34
N SER A 232 4.32 12.15 -20.56
CA SER A 232 5.13 11.54 -19.50
C SER A 232 6.31 12.42 -19.06
N LYS A 233 6.61 13.49 -19.80
CA LYS A 233 7.79 14.35 -19.57
C LYS A 233 7.57 15.45 -18.54
N ALA A 234 6.34 15.69 -18.10
CA ALA A 234 6.01 16.66 -17.08
C ALA A 234 4.83 16.17 -16.23
N LYS A 235 4.69 16.73 -15.03
CA LYS A 235 3.54 16.46 -14.19
C LYS A 235 2.28 17.03 -14.82
N ALA A 236 1.23 16.22 -14.89
CA ALA A 236 -0.10 16.66 -15.26
C ALA A 236 -0.74 17.44 -14.11
N LEU A 237 -1.29 18.61 -14.42
CA LEU A 237 -1.89 19.54 -13.48
C LEU A 237 -3.41 19.38 -13.45
N ALA A 238 -4.04 19.85 -12.37
CA ALA A 238 -5.49 19.89 -12.26
C ALA A 238 -6.14 20.60 -13.47
N GLY A 239 -7.12 19.95 -14.10
CA GLY A 239 -7.79 20.47 -15.30
C GLY A 239 -7.06 20.23 -16.62
N ASP A 240 -5.86 19.62 -16.62
CA ASP A 240 -5.17 19.28 -17.87
C ASP A 240 -5.97 18.28 -18.71
N ARG A 241 -5.86 18.43 -20.03
CA ARG A 241 -6.47 17.53 -21.00
C ARG A 241 -5.41 16.65 -21.60
N ILE A 242 -5.49 15.34 -21.34
CA ILE A 242 -4.54 14.35 -21.84
C ILE A 242 -5.19 13.56 -22.96
N GLN A 243 -4.60 13.60 -24.16
CA GLN A 243 -5.00 12.79 -25.29
C GLN A 243 -4.13 11.54 -25.34
N TYR A 244 -4.76 10.38 -25.18
CA TYR A 244 -4.12 9.09 -25.37
C TYR A 244 -4.26 8.62 -26.82
N SER A 245 -3.25 7.90 -27.31
CA SER A 245 -3.23 7.26 -28.62
C SER A 245 -2.89 5.78 -28.46
N LEU A 246 -3.79 4.92 -28.93
CA LEU A 246 -3.61 3.47 -29.03
C LEU A 246 -3.26 3.14 -30.48
N ILE A 247 -2.14 2.48 -30.70
CA ILE A 247 -1.64 2.16 -32.04
C ILE A 247 -1.41 0.65 -32.11
N ILE A 248 -2.00 0.00 -33.11
CA ILE A 248 -1.75 -1.41 -33.42
C ILE A 248 -1.15 -1.49 -34.81
N SER A 249 0.00 -2.16 -34.91
CA SER A 249 0.66 -2.48 -36.17
C SER A 249 0.55 -3.98 -36.45
N ASN A 250 0.09 -4.36 -37.63
CA ASN A 250 0.10 -5.76 -38.07
C ASN A 250 1.43 -6.03 -38.79
N ASN A 251 2.31 -6.81 -38.15
CA ASN A 251 3.61 -7.19 -38.70
C ASN A 251 3.57 -8.56 -39.38
N SER A 252 2.43 -9.25 -39.34
CA SER A 252 2.28 -10.54 -40.00
C SER A 252 2.08 -10.42 -41.51
N GLU A 253 2.22 -11.55 -42.19
CA GLU A 253 2.00 -11.65 -43.64
C GLU A 253 0.52 -11.75 -44.03
N SER A 254 -0.40 -11.81 -43.05
CA SER A 254 -1.85 -11.97 -43.27
C SER A 254 -2.66 -10.86 -42.59
N PRO A 255 -3.84 -10.49 -43.11
CA PRO A 255 -4.72 -9.55 -42.42
C PRO A 255 -5.10 -10.05 -41.02
N ALA A 256 -5.19 -9.13 -40.05
CA ALA A 256 -5.52 -9.42 -38.66
C ALA A 256 -6.80 -8.69 -38.25
N ILE A 257 -7.75 -9.40 -37.63
CA ILE A 257 -8.95 -8.79 -37.06
C ILE A 257 -8.70 -8.55 -35.58
N ILE A 258 -8.59 -7.28 -35.19
CA ILE A 258 -8.19 -6.88 -33.85
C ILE A 258 -9.22 -5.93 -33.24
N ASN A 259 -9.43 -6.05 -31.93
CA ASN A 259 -10.27 -5.15 -31.15
C ASN A 259 -9.39 -4.18 -30.36
N PHE A 260 -9.63 -2.88 -30.48
CA PHE A 260 -9.03 -1.91 -29.56
C PHE A 260 -9.79 -1.95 -28.24
N SER A 261 -9.06 -2.07 -27.15
CA SER A 261 -9.60 -2.04 -25.79
C SER A 261 -8.56 -1.46 -24.86
N ASP A 262 -8.99 -0.62 -23.93
CA ASP A 262 -8.13 0.03 -22.96
C ASP A 262 -8.80 0.09 -21.59
N LYS A 263 -8.08 -0.32 -20.56
CA LYS A 263 -8.58 -0.43 -19.19
C LYS A 263 -8.08 0.76 -18.38
N LEU A 264 -9.03 1.63 -17.99
CA LEU A 264 -8.76 2.98 -17.52
C LEU A 264 -8.85 3.14 -15.99
N ASP A 265 -8.86 2.04 -15.21
CA ASP A 265 -9.14 2.08 -13.77
C ASP A 265 -8.33 3.11 -13.01
N ASP A 266 -7.03 3.12 -13.28
CA ASP A 266 -6.02 3.95 -12.63
C ASP A 266 -6.07 5.40 -13.15
N VAL A 267 -6.14 5.57 -14.48
CA VAL A 267 -6.35 6.88 -15.13
C VAL A 267 -7.57 7.62 -14.57
N LEU A 268 -8.67 6.91 -14.35
CA LEU A 268 -9.94 7.46 -13.87
C LEU A 268 -9.94 7.81 -12.37
N GLU A 269 -8.91 7.42 -11.62
CA GLU A 269 -8.72 7.87 -10.24
C GLU A 269 -8.49 9.38 -10.19
N TYR A 270 -7.80 9.93 -11.20
CA TYR A 270 -7.44 11.36 -11.27
C TYR A 270 -8.19 12.16 -12.31
N SER A 271 -8.86 11.48 -13.23
CA SER A 271 -9.45 12.10 -14.40
C SER A 271 -10.90 11.64 -14.65
N THR A 272 -11.52 12.28 -15.62
CA THR A 272 -12.80 11.89 -16.20
C THR A 272 -12.64 11.84 -17.72
N ILE A 273 -13.31 10.91 -18.39
CA ILE A 273 -13.27 10.86 -19.85
C ILE A 273 -14.04 12.07 -20.38
N GLN A 274 -13.39 12.83 -21.26
CA GLN A 274 -13.96 14.00 -21.92
C GLN A 274 -14.43 13.66 -23.33
N ASP A 275 -13.67 12.82 -24.05
CA ASP A 275 -13.99 12.35 -25.39
C ASP A 275 -13.59 10.88 -25.51
N ASN A 276 -14.55 10.01 -25.86
CA ASN A 276 -14.34 8.58 -26.03
C ASN A 276 -13.72 8.23 -27.39
N GLY A 277 -13.57 9.18 -28.33
CA GLY A 277 -12.96 8.92 -29.63
C GLY A 277 -13.68 7.85 -30.44
N GLY A 278 -15.01 7.82 -30.37
CA GLY A 278 -15.85 6.80 -30.99
C GLY A 278 -15.88 5.44 -30.26
N GLY A 279 -15.25 5.33 -29.10
CA GLY A 279 -15.27 4.14 -28.25
C GLY A 279 -16.51 4.06 -27.36
N THR A 280 -16.83 2.85 -26.90
CA THR A 280 -17.87 2.57 -25.90
C THR A 280 -17.23 2.32 -24.55
N PHE A 281 -17.56 3.14 -23.55
CA PHE A 281 -17.05 3.01 -22.19
C PHE A 281 -18.02 2.18 -21.32
N ASN A 282 -17.49 1.15 -20.68
CA ASN A 282 -18.20 0.39 -19.65
C ASN A 282 -17.81 0.92 -18.26
N PRO A 283 -18.74 1.52 -17.49
CA PRO A 283 -18.42 2.12 -16.20
C PRO A 283 -18.09 1.10 -15.10
N ASP A 284 -18.59 -0.14 -15.20
CA ASP A 284 -18.38 -1.18 -14.20
C ASP A 284 -16.98 -1.78 -14.32
N SER A 285 -16.59 -2.16 -15.55
CA SER A 285 -15.27 -2.72 -15.82
C SER A 285 -14.19 -1.66 -16.03
N LYS A 286 -14.59 -0.38 -16.18
CA LYS A 286 -13.76 0.77 -16.53
C LYS A 286 -12.95 0.57 -17.82
N VAL A 287 -13.54 -0.16 -18.77
CA VAL A 287 -12.93 -0.46 -20.07
C VAL A 287 -13.54 0.41 -21.16
N LEU A 288 -12.70 1.06 -21.95
CA LEU A 288 -13.06 1.72 -23.19
C LEU A 288 -12.73 0.79 -24.36
N SER A 289 -13.72 0.49 -25.22
CA SER A 289 -13.55 -0.47 -26.31
C SER A 289 -14.10 0.05 -27.64
N TRP A 290 -13.54 -0.44 -28.75
CA TRP A 290 -13.98 -0.14 -30.10
C TRP A 290 -14.33 -1.42 -30.86
N PRO A 291 -15.16 -1.35 -31.92
CA PRO A 291 -15.45 -2.49 -32.77
C PRO A 291 -14.20 -3.11 -33.41
N SER A 292 -14.29 -4.41 -33.71
CA SER A 292 -13.27 -5.15 -34.46
C SER A 292 -12.92 -4.44 -35.76
N THR A 293 -11.63 -4.31 -36.03
CA THR A 293 -11.11 -3.70 -37.26
C THR A 293 -10.17 -4.70 -37.94
N LEU A 294 -10.29 -4.83 -39.26
CA LEU A 294 -9.34 -5.57 -40.09
C LEU A 294 -8.13 -4.67 -40.36
N ILE A 295 -6.94 -5.16 -40.01
CA ILE A 295 -5.66 -4.47 -40.26
C ILE A 295 -4.88 -5.31 -41.27
N ASP A 296 -4.66 -4.76 -42.46
CA ASP A 296 -3.88 -5.42 -43.50
C ASP A 296 -2.39 -5.57 -43.11
N PRO A 297 -1.66 -6.53 -43.71
CA PRO A 297 -0.22 -6.71 -43.50
C PRO A 297 0.57 -5.41 -43.66
N GLY A 298 1.46 -5.13 -42.70
CA GLY A 298 2.32 -3.94 -42.68
C GLY A 298 1.57 -2.62 -42.45
N LYS A 299 0.26 -2.65 -42.18
CA LYS A 299 -0.52 -1.45 -41.84
C LYS A 299 -0.63 -1.27 -40.33
N LYS A 300 -0.94 -0.02 -39.97
CA LYS A 300 -1.21 0.39 -38.60
C LYS A 300 -2.55 1.09 -38.52
N GLU A 301 -3.25 0.86 -37.42
CA GLU A 301 -4.48 1.54 -37.07
C GLU A 301 -4.28 2.29 -35.75
N GLN A 302 -4.96 3.42 -35.59
CA GLN A 302 -4.88 4.25 -34.39
C GLN A 302 -6.26 4.63 -33.89
N ARG A 303 -6.44 4.62 -32.57
CA ARG A 303 -7.58 5.20 -31.86
C ARG A 303 -7.08 6.20 -30.83
N THR A 304 -7.81 7.30 -30.66
CA THR A 304 -7.45 8.36 -29.71
C THR A 304 -8.63 8.68 -28.84
N PHE A 305 -8.40 8.95 -27.56
CA PHE A 305 -9.43 9.42 -26.63
C PHE A 305 -8.82 10.49 -25.71
N VAL A 306 -9.66 11.32 -25.11
CA VAL A 306 -9.23 12.43 -24.25
C VAL A 306 -9.83 12.29 -22.87
N VAL A 307 -8.98 12.40 -21.86
CA VAL A 307 -9.40 12.56 -20.46
C VAL A 307 -9.06 13.97 -19.99
N ALA A 308 -9.87 14.48 -19.05
CA ALA A 308 -9.59 15.71 -18.33
C ALA A 308 -9.27 15.37 -16.87
N LEU A 309 -8.11 15.82 -16.37
CA LEU A 309 -7.80 15.74 -14.96
C LEU A 309 -8.84 16.54 -14.16
N ARG A 310 -9.19 16.01 -12.99
CA ARG A 310 -10.14 16.66 -12.09
C ARG A 310 -9.60 18.03 -11.68
N SER A 311 -10.49 19.01 -11.54
CA SER A 311 -10.14 20.34 -11.04
C SER A 311 -9.64 20.31 -9.59
N ALA A 312 -10.12 19.34 -8.81
CA ALA A 312 -9.57 18.98 -7.51
C ALA A 312 -9.01 17.54 -7.59
N ILE A 313 -7.69 17.42 -7.56
CA ILE A 313 -7.01 16.13 -7.56
C ILE A 313 -7.30 15.41 -6.24
N PRO A 314 -7.80 14.15 -6.26
CA PRO A 314 -8.16 13.44 -5.04
C PRO A 314 -6.97 13.27 -4.08
N ASN A 315 -7.21 13.57 -2.81
CA ASN A 315 -6.30 13.29 -1.70
C ASN A 315 -6.53 11.91 -1.07
N THR A 316 -7.26 11.02 -1.76
CA THR A 316 -7.52 9.64 -1.34
C THR A 316 -6.22 8.92 -1.03
N ALA A 317 -6.13 8.30 0.15
CA ALA A 317 -4.97 7.51 0.54
C ALA A 317 -4.70 6.36 -0.44
N ARG A 318 -3.44 5.92 -0.46
CA ARG A 318 -2.98 4.86 -1.36
C ARG A 318 -3.77 3.56 -1.12
N GLY A 319 -4.03 2.82 -2.20
CA GLY A 319 -4.74 1.53 -2.13
C GLY A 319 -4.01 0.50 -1.25
N ILE A 320 -4.78 -0.22 -0.43
CA ILE A 320 -4.26 -1.32 0.38
C ILE A 320 -4.07 -2.57 -0.49
N SER A 321 -5.11 -2.91 -1.27
CA SER A 321 -5.18 -4.13 -2.07
C SER A 321 -4.35 -4.03 -3.35
N ASP A 322 -4.24 -2.82 -3.90
CA ASP A 322 -3.41 -2.47 -5.05
C ASP A 322 -2.56 -1.22 -4.73
N PRO A 323 -1.24 -1.39 -4.53
CA PRO A 323 -0.36 -0.26 -4.29
C PRO A 323 -0.28 0.74 -5.45
N THR A 324 -0.59 0.37 -6.69
CA THR A 324 -0.59 1.36 -7.78
C THR A 324 -1.78 2.33 -7.71
N SER A 325 -2.81 1.99 -6.94
CA SER A 325 -4.00 2.83 -6.77
C SER A 325 -3.71 4.05 -5.87
N PHE A 326 -4.12 5.22 -6.36
CA PHE A 326 -3.99 6.53 -5.76
C PHE A 326 -2.54 6.96 -5.42
N ASP A 327 -1.54 6.48 -6.17
CA ASP A 327 -0.11 6.72 -5.95
C ASP A 327 0.50 7.99 -6.61
N CYS A 328 -0.35 8.85 -7.17
CA CYS A 328 -0.04 10.05 -7.95
C CYS A 328 0.57 9.81 -9.33
N ILE A 329 0.37 8.64 -9.89
CA ILE A 329 0.76 8.31 -11.26
C ILE A 329 -0.50 7.81 -11.96
N MET A 330 -0.79 8.33 -13.16
CA MET A 330 -1.75 7.70 -14.07
C MET A 330 -1.02 6.65 -14.89
N ASN A 331 -1.16 5.39 -14.49
CA ASN A 331 -0.62 4.23 -15.17
C ASN A 331 -1.65 3.66 -16.14
N ASN A 332 -1.26 3.44 -17.40
CA ASN A 332 -2.12 2.82 -18.37
C ASN A 332 -1.34 1.96 -19.36
N THR A 333 -1.65 0.67 -19.38
CA THR A 333 -0.94 -0.34 -20.16
C THR A 333 -1.71 -0.71 -21.42
N PHE A 334 -1.05 -0.60 -22.56
CA PHE A 334 -1.49 -1.15 -23.84
C PHE A 334 -0.25 -1.46 -24.69
N GLY A 335 0.16 -2.74 -24.69
CA GLY A 335 1.48 -3.16 -25.18
C GLY A 335 2.61 -2.69 -24.26
N ASN A 336 2.91 -1.39 -24.27
CA ASN A 336 3.77 -0.74 -23.29
C ASN A 336 2.99 -0.17 -22.10
N ASN A 337 3.69 0.00 -20.99
CA ASN A 337 3.20 0.73 -19.83
C ASN A 337 3.50 2.24 -20.04
N LEU A 338 2.46 3.07 -20.00
CA LEU A 338 2.58 4.53 -20.05
C LEU A 338 2.25 5.11 -18.68
N GLN A 339 3.18 5.88 -18.12
CA GLN A 339 3.04 6.52 -16.80
C GLN A 339 3.11 8.03 -16.95
N ILE A 340 2.14 8.72 -16.36
CA ILE A 340 2.09 10.18 -16.31
C ILE A 340 1.99 10.60 -14.85
N GLU A 341 3.01 11.29 -14.34
CA GLU A 341 2.98 11.82 -12.97
C GLU A 341 1.90 12.90 -12.83
N VAL A 342 1.19 12.89 -11.72
CA VAL A 342 0.14 13.87 -11.39
C VAL A 342 0.64 14.78 -10.27
N ASP A 343 0.37 16.08 -10.38
CA ASP A 343 0.68 17.05 -9.33
C ASP A 343 -0.30 16.94 -8.15
N CYS A 344 -0.06 15.95 -7.28
CA CYS A 344 -0.81 15.77 -6.04
C CYS A 344 -0.41 16.77 -4.95
N GLN A 345 -1.39 17.23 -4.18
CA GLN A 345 -1.15 18.12 -3.03
C GLN A 345 -0.36 17.44 -1.89
N SER A 346 0.35 18.25 -1.10
CA SER A 346 1.34 17.84 -0.08
C SER A 346 0.88 16.84 1.00
N PRO A 347 -0.38 16.75 1.45
CA PRO A 347 -0.78 15.75 2.45
C PRO A 347 -0.48 14.30 2.02
N LYS A 348 -0.50 14.00 0.71
CA LYS A 348 -0.15 12.67 0.16
C LYS A 348 1.34 12.31 0.25
N VAL A 349 2.22 13.31 0.21
CA VAL A 349 3.68 13.10 0.29
C VAL A 349 4.09 12.60 1.68
N ILE A 350 3.33 12.99 2.71
CA ILE A 350 3.56 12.57 4.10
C ILE A 350 3.20 11.09 4.29
N GLU A 351 2.15 10.58 3.63
CA GLU A 351 1.77 9.15 3.68
C GLU A 351 2.90 8.24 3.18
N GLN A 352 3.55 8.61 2.06
CA GLN A 352 4.71 7.89 1.53
C GLN A 352 5.89 7.89 2.53
N THR A 353 6.03 8.96 3.31
CA THR A 353 7.10 9.09 4.33
C THR A 353 6.79 8.28 5.59
N ILE A 354 5.52 8.14 5.98
CA ILE A 354 5.10 7.31 7.13
C ILE A 354 5.22 5.82 6.79
N THR A 355 5.04 5.41 5.53
CA THR A 355 5.34 4.02 5.11
C THR A 355 6.83 3.66 5.16
N ALA A 356 7.72 4.65 5.30
CA ALA A 356 9.16 4.47 5.45
C ALA A 356 9.62 4.48 6.91
N LEU A 357 8.73 4.75 7.88
CA LEU A 357 9.03 4.41 9.26
C LEU A 357 9.11 2.90 9.33
N PRO A 358 10.21 2.32 9.86
CA PRO A 358 10.26 0.88 10.05
C PRO A 358 9.01 0.51 10.83
N LYS A 359 8.20 -0.40 10.27
CA LYS A 359 7.16 -1.08 11.03
C LYS A 359 7.90 -1.90 12.08
N THR A 360 8.26 -1.26 13.18
CA THR A 360 8.75 -1.94 14.37
C THR A 360 7.67 -2.94 14.72
N GLY A 361 8.02 -4.23 14.70
CA GLY A 361 7.07 -5.31 14.94
C GLY A 361 6.33 -5.10 16.27
N ALA A 362 5.21 -5.79 16.47
CA ALA A 362 4.48 -5.72 17.75
C ALA A 362 5.45 -5.87 18.95
N GLU A 363 6.43 -6.78 18.85
CA GLU A 363 7.47 -7.01 19.86
C GLU A 363 8.35 -5.77 20.13
N GLU A 364 8.80 -5.06 19.09
CA GLU A 364 9.63 -3.87 19.24
C GLU A 364 8.83 -2.69 19.83
N ASN A 365 7.54 -2.59 19.50
CA ASN A 365 6.64 -1.59 20.08
C ASN A 365 6.29 -1.89 21.54
N PHE A 366 6.13 -3.17 21.91
CA PHE A 366 5.98 -3.58 23.31
C PHE A 366 7.24 -3.29 24.12
N LEU A 367 8.43 -3.53 23.55
CA LEU A 367 9.70 -3.20 24.18
C LEU A 367 9.84 -1.69 24.39
N PHE A 368 9.57 -0.89 23.36
CA PHE A 368 9.65 0.58 23.45
C PHE A 368 8.65 1.15 24.45
N SER A 369 7.40 0.67 24.43
CA SER A 369 6.36 1.03 25.41
C SER A 369 6.77 0.64 26.83
N GLY A 370 7.36 -0.55 27.00
CA GLY A 370 7.89 -1.02 28.29
C GLY A 370 8.98 -0.11 28.84
N ILE A 371 9.92 0.34 27.98
CA ILE A 371 10.98 1.28 28.36
C ILE A 371 10.38 2.62 28.81
N ILE A 372 9.41 3.17 28.07
CA ILE A 372 8.77 4.44 28.44
C ILE A 372 8.02 4.30 29.76
N ILE A 373 7.25 3.21 29.96
CA ILE A 373 6.55 2.95 31.22
C ILE A 373 7.54 2.86 32.39
N ALA A 374 8.68 2.19 32.21
CA ALA A 374 9.71 2.10 33.24
C ALA A 374 10.30 3.48 33.62
N ILE A 375 10.56 4.33 32.63
CA ILE A 375 11.04 5.71 32.84
C ILE A 375 9.98 6.54 33.60
N VAL A 376 8.72 6.46 33.17
CA VAL A 376 7.59 7.16 33.81
C VAL A 376 7.44 6.70 35.27
N PHE A 377 7.49 5.39 35.51
CA PHE A 377 7.39 4.82 36.86
C PHE A 377 8.55 5.25 37.75
N PHE A 378 9.78 5.28 37.23
CA PHE A 378 10.95 5.76 37.96
C PHE A 378 10.78 7.23 38.40
N PHE A 379 10.34 8.11 37.50
CA PHE A 379 10.13 9.52 37.83
C PHE A 379 8.98 9.72 38.83
N TRP A 380 7.90 8.94 38.69
CA TRP A 380 6.80 8.93 39.65
C TRP A 380 7.27 8.50 41.06
N ALA A 381 7.98 7.37 41.16
CA ALA A 381 8.51 6.85 42.41
C ALA A 381 9.48 7.85 43.07
N ARG A 382 10.37 8.46 42.27
CA ARG A 382 11.30 9.49 42.74
C ARG A 382 10.59 10.74 43.23
N SER A 383 9.51 11.16 42.55
CA SER A 383 8.69 12.30 42.99
C SER A 383 7.99 12.01 44.32
N LYS A 384 7.46 10.79 44.49
CA LYS A 384 6.81 10.35 45.73
C LYS A 384 7.80 10.28 46.90
N GLN A 385 9.01 9.78 46.66
CA GLN A 385 10.08 9.76 47.66
C GLN A 385 10.42 11.18 48.14
N LEU A 386 10.61 12.11 47.20
CA LEU A 386 10.97 13.50 47.51
C LEU A 386 9.88 14.21 48.34
N SER A 387 8.61 13.99 48.00
CA SER A 387 7.48 14.54 48.76
C SER A 387 7.43 14.00 50.19
N ASN A 388 7.69 12.70 50.38
CA ASN A 388 7.78 12.11 51.72
C ASN A 388 8.95 12.68 52.53
N GLU A 389 10.12 12.89 51.91
CA GLU A 389 11.29 13.50 52.55
C GLU A 389 11.01 14.94 53.00
N ILE A 390 10.37 15.75 52.16
CA ILE A 390 9.94 17.13 52.51
C ILE A 390 8.91 17.10 53.64
N ARG A 391 7.96 16.17 53.62
CA ARG A 391 6.94 16.04 54.68
C ARG A 391 7.57 15.71 56.04
N LEU A 392 8.58 14.84 56.06
CA LEU A 392 9.31 14.49 57.29
C LEU A 392 10.08 15.69 57.84
N VAL A 393 10.78 16.44 56.99
CA VAL A 393 11.47 17.67 57.39
C VAL A 393 10.49 18.69 57.99
N ARG A 394 9.34 18.90 57.35
CA ARG A 394 8.31 19.83 57.86
C ARG A 394 7.77 19.40 59.23
N ARG A 395 7.58 18.09 59.44
CA ARG A 395 7.09 17.52 60.71
C ARG A 395 8.13 17.62 61.83
N GLU A 396 9.41 17.36 61.54
CA GLU A 396 10.48 17.53 62.53
C GLU A 396 10.67 19.01 62.90
N PHE A 397 10.55 19.92 61.93
CA PHE A 397 10.57 21.36 62.19
C PHE A 397 9.40 21.84 63.06
N SER A 398 8.17 21.37 62.81
CA SER A 398 7.01 21.79 63.64
C SER A 398 7.07 21.24 65.06
N ASN A 399 7.70 20.08 65.25
CA ASN A 399 7.85 19.48 66.58
C ASN A 399 8.99 20.11 67.38
N ASN A 400 10.02 20.68 66.73
CA ASN A 400 11.10 21.41 67.40
C ASN A 400 10.82 22.90 67.65
N SER A 401 9.73 23.46 67.13
CA SER A 401 9.33 24.86 67.39
C SER A 401 8.43 25.04 68.62
N LEU A 402 8.36 24.03 69.50
CA LEU A 402 7.58 24.02 70.74
C LEU A 402 8.46 23.80 72.00
N LEU A 403 9.75 24.09 71.92
CA LEU A 403 10.65 24.21 73.07
C LEU A 403 11.19 25.63 73.21
#